data_AF-A0ABD4Z7F0-F1
#
_entry.id   AF-A0ABD4Z7F0-F1
#
_cell.length_a   1.000
_cell.length_b   1.000
_cell.length_c   1.000
_cell.angle_alpha   90.00
_cell.angle_beta   90.00
_cell.angle_gamma   90.00
#
_symmetry.space_group_name_H-M   'P 1'
#
loop_
_entity.id
_entity.type
_entity.pdbx_description
1 polymer ?
#
loop_
_entity_poly.entity_id
_entity_poly.type
_entity_poly.pdbx_seq_one_letter_code
_entity_poly.pdbx_strand_id
1 'polypeptide(L)'
;MVSLLKRFSLYSIAIAITGFVVRLLIALEGVHGTDILFHVEGVKSLLSSESPYCLAKYNYPPLYAYIQLIGIAVFGWNPLGYKFSSILFDTLLALLLYHVLKSLGVGEKHSLLVEAIWCFNPLAIAASAWYGLFDSIPTFFVVLAIHLLNKSREYPSSVFLALGVLTKVFPLILLPTTLLAIATSRNVGKASKILAYIIIFAFAVLVVEAVASFKCVNSSFENQIMFHISREDKGLSPIPQYPYSQIASAL
;
A
#
# COMPACT_ATOMS: atom_id res chain seq x y z
N MET A 1 -0.93 25.09 -1.75
CA MET A 1 -2.16 24.33 -2.05
C MET A 1 -2.78 24.66 -3.41
N VAL A 2 -2.89 25.94 -3.80
CA VAL A 2 -3.55 26.36 -5.06
C VAL A 2 -2.84 25.86 -6.35
N SER A 3 -1.52 25.61 -6.35
CA SER A 3 -0.80 25.14 -7.56
C SER A 3 -0.93 23.63 -7.85
N LEU A 4 -1.27 22.82 -6.84
CA LEU A 4 -1.50 21.38 -6.99
C LEU A 4 -2.90 21.10 -7.57
N LEU A 5 -3.90 21.86 -7.13
CA LEU A 5 -5.27 21.76 -7.63
C LEU A 5 -5.40 22.18 -9.11
N LYS A 6 -4.53 23.06 -9.62
CA LYS A 6 -4.50 23.42 -11.05
C LYS A 6 -4.15 22.25 -11.98
N ARG A 7 -3.66 21.12 -11.45
CA ARG A 7 -3.30 19.93 -12.24
C ARG A 7 -4.46 18.93 -12.39
N PHE A 8 -5.53 19.10 -11.62
CA PHE A 8 -6.72 18.24 -11.65
C PHE A 8 -7.91 19.05 -12.12
N SER A 9 -8.76 18.47 -12.96
CA SER A 9 -10.04 19.10 -13.28
C SER A 9 -11.00 18.96 -12.12
N LEU A 10 -11.99 19.87 -12.05
CA LEU A 10 -13.07 19.78 -11.05
C LEU A 10 -13.81 18.44 -11.14
N TYR A 11 -13.92 17.87 -12.35
CA TYR A 11 -14.52 16.56 -12.58
C TYR A 11 -13.72 15.43 -11.93
N SER A 12 -12.40 15.41 -12.08
CA SER A 12 -11.53 14.41 -11.42
C SER A 12 -11.69 14.47 -9.90
N ILE A 13 -11.63 15.68 -9.33
CA ILE A 13 -11.82 15.88 -7.88
C ILE A 13 -13.21 15.39 -7.44
N ALA A 14 -14.27 15.71 -8.19
CA ALA A 14 -15.62 15.25 -7.87
C ALA A 14 -15.77 13.73 -7.94
N ILE A 15 -15.17 13.07 -8.93
CA ILE A 15 -15.15 11.60 -9.05
C ILE A 15 -14.45 10.98 -7.85
N ALA A 16 -13.25 11.47 -7.50
CA ALA A 16 -12.48 10.98 -6.37
C ALA A 16 -13.22 11.16 -5.03
N ILE A 17 -13.80 12.34 -4.78
CA ILE A 17 -14.61 12.60 -3.57
C ILE A 17 -15.81 11.64 -3.52
N THR A 18 -16.51 11.46 -4.64
CA THR A 18 -17.68 10.57 -4.69
C THR A 18 -17.27 9.13 -4.40
N GLY A 19 -16.22 8.63 -5.05
CA GLY A 19 -15.68 7.28 -4.82
C GLY A 19 -15.17 7.07 -3.39
N PHE A 20 -14.58 8.10 -2.78
CA PHE A 20 -14.13 8.10 -1.39
C PHE A 20 -15.32 8.02 -0.42
N VAL A 21 -16.34 8.86 -0.60
CA VAL A 21 -17.54 8.86 0.23
C VAL A 21 -18.27 7.52 0.15
N VAL A 22 -18.44 6.95 -1.06
CA VAL A 22 -19.05 5.62 -1.24
C VAL A 22 -18.28 4.56 -0.44
N ARG A 23 -16.95 4.56 -0.49
CA ARG A 23 -16.12 3.64 0.29
C ARG A 23 -16.25 3.86 1.80
N LEU A 24 -16.29 5.11 2.26
CA LEU A 24 -16.49 5.40 3.68
C LEU A 24 -17.82 4.85 4.18
N LEU A 25 -18.91 5.06 3.43
CA LEU A 25 -20.24 4.52 3.79
C LEU A 25 -20.20 3.00 3.90
N ILE A 26 -19.56 2.31 2.95
CA ILE A 26 -19.40 0.84 2.98
C ILE A 26 -18.54 0.39 4.16
N ALA A 27 -17.51 1.15 4.53
CA ALA A 27 -16.62 0.80 5.64
C ALA A 27 -17.34 0.82 7.01
N LEU A 28 -18.41 1.62 7.14
CA LEU A 28 -19.22 1.72 8.35
C LEU A 28 -20.05 0.46 8.64
N GLU A 29 -20.26 -0.41 7.64
CA GLU A 29 -21.01 -1.66 7.78
C GLU A 29 -20.30 -2.71 8.66
N GLY A 30 -19.06 -2.45 9.09
CA GLY A 30 -18.34 -3.32 10.03
C GLY A 30 -17.13 -4.00 9.41
N VAL A 31 -16.57 -4.98 10.12
CA VAL A 31 -15.44 -5.80 9.65
C VAL A 31 -15.99 -7.01 8.89
N HIS A 32 -15.54 -7.18 7.65
CA HIS A 32 -15.88 -8.34 6.85
C HIS A 32 -14.59 -9.06 6.45
N GLY A 33 -14.48 -10.33 6.83
CA GLY A 33 -13.21 -11.05 6.74
C GLY A 33 -12.29 -10.75 7.92
N THR A 34 -11.16 -11.43 7.93
CA THR A 34 -10.35 -11.59 9.14
C THR A 34 -8.93 -11.09 8.99
N ASP A 35 -8.42 -10.99 7.76
CA ASP A 35 -7.08 -10.48 7.46
C ASP A 35 -6.83 -9.12 8.12
N ILE A 36 -7.81 -8.21 8.04
CA ILE A 36 -7.73 -6.87 8.64
C ILE A 36 -7.47 -6.91 10.15
N LEU A 37 -7.97 -7.93 10.85
CA LEU A 37 -7.81 -8.04 12.30
C LEU A 37 -6.41 -8.48 12.70
N PHE A 38 -5.75 -9.34 11.92
CA PHE A 38 -4.35 -9.65 12.15
C PHE A 38 -3.44 -8.43 11.98
N HIS A 39 -3.79 -7.55 11.05
CA HIS A 39 -3.07 -6.30 10.88
C HIS A 39 -3.25 -5.38 12.08
N VAL A 40 -4.48 -5.29 12.61
CA VAL A 40 -4.79 -4.56 13.84
C VAL A 40 -3.99 -5.10 15.04
N GLU A 41 -3.84 -6.42 15.16
CA GLU A 41 -2.97 -7.01 16.20
C GLU A 41 -1.49 -6.62 16.01
N GLY A 42 -1.01 -6.55 14.77
CA GLY A 42 0.30 -5.98 14.45
C GLY A 42 0.44 -4.53 14.93
N VAL A 43 -0.60 -3.71 14.79
CA VAL A 43 -0.62 -2.33 15.33
C VAL A 43 -0.59 -2.31 16.86
N LYS A 44 -1.34 -3.20 17.53
CA LYS A 44 -1.31 -3.32 19.00
C LYS A 44 0.07 -3.74 19.52
N SER A 45 0.73 -4.68 18.84
CA SER A 45 2.12 -5.05 19.10
C SER A 45 3.02 -3.84 18.91
N LEU A 46 2.90 -3.13 17.78
CA LEU A 46 3.69 -1.93 17.50
C LEU A 46 3.60 -0.89 18.62
N LEU A 47 2.39 -0.62 19.13
CA LEU A 47 2.21 0.35 20.22
C LEU A 47 2.77 -0.12 21.56
N SER A 48 2.71 -1.42 21.85
CA SER A 48 3.12 -1.99 23.14
C SER A 48 4.61 -2.32 23.21
N SER A 49 5.24 -2.65 22.09
CA SER A 49 6.63 -3.14 22.04
C SER A 49 7.51 -2.40 21.04
N GLU A 50 7.02 -1.32 20.42
CA GLU A 50 7.68 -0.57 19.34
C GLU A 50 7.98 -1.40 18.08
N SER A 51 7.33 -2.56 17.93
CA SER A 51 7.50 -3.45 16.79
C SER A 51 6.22 -4.23 16.51
N PRO A 52 5.79 -4.38 15.24
CA PRO A 52 4.60 -5.16 14.92
C PRO A 52 4.78 -6.68 15.09
N TYR A 53 6.01 -7.14 15.32
CA TYR A 53 6.37 -8.56 15.27
C TYR A 53 6.49 -9.22 16.65
N CYS A 54 6.62 -8.47 17.74
CA CYS A 54 7.02 -9.05 19.03
C CYS A 54 5.86 -9.74 19.77
N LEU A 55 4.65 -9.20 19.68
CA LEU A 55 3.48 -9.67 20.43
C LEU A 55 2.36 -10.20 19.52
N ALA A 56 2.53 -10.11 18.19
CA ALA A 56 1.54 -10.52 17.22
C ALA A 56 2.16 -11.36 16.09
N LYS A 57 1.37 -12.29 15.53
CA LYS A 57 1.70 -12.99 14.29
C LYS A 57 1.44 -12.06 13.09
N TYR A 58 2.41 -11.19 12.82
CA TYR A 58 2.34 -10.21 11.74
C TYR A 58 3.29 -10.62 10.60
N ASN A 59 2.71 -11.00 9.45
CA ASN A 59 3.43 -11.67 8.36
C ASN A 59 3.85 -10.73 7.22
N TYR A 60 3.63 -9.44 7.37
CA TYR A 60 3.82 -8.46 6.31
C TYR A 60 5.06 -7.60 6.59
N PRO A 61 5.59 -6.93 5.56
CA PRO A 61 6.51 -5.82 5.75
C PRO A 61 5.94 -4.75 6.69
N PRO A 62 6.80 -4.03 7.42
CA PRO A 62 6.40 -3.31 8.63
C PRO A 62 5.62 -2.03 8.34
N LEU A 63 5.80 -1.41 7.17
CA LEU A 63 5.25 -0.08 6.89
C LEU A 63 3.73 -0.04 6.96
N TYR A 64 3.05 -1.13 6.60
CA TYR A 64 1.59 -1.15 6.66
C TYR A 64 1.05 -0.99 8.08
N ALA A 65 1.70 -1.57 9.11
CA ALA A 65 1.29 -1.36 10.50
C ALA A 65 1.36 0.11 10.91
N TYR A 66 2.42 0.83 10.52
CA TYR A 66 2.53 2.28 10.76
C TYR A 66 1.47 3.07 9.99
N ILE A 67 1.18 2.71 8.73
CA ILE A 67 0.14 3.38 7.92
C ILE A 67 -1.26 3.11 8.49
N GLN A 68 -1.53 1.89 8.95
CA GLN A 68 -2.81 1.54 9.58
C GLN A 68 -3.00 2.25 10.92
N LEU A 69 -1.93 2.40 11.70
CA LEU A 69 -1.94 3.19 12.93
C LEU A 69 -2.41 4.63 12.70
N ILE A 70 -2.06 5.27 11.58
CA ILE A 70 -2.56 6.62 11.25
C ILE A 70 -4.08 6.62 11.12
N GLY A 71 -4.67 5.62 10.44
CA GLY A 71 -6.12 5.50 10.32
C GLY A 71 -6.81 5.33 11.68
N ILE A 72 -6.26 4.44 12.52
CA ILE A 72 -6.73 4.19 13.89
C ILE A 72 -6.59 5.44 14.77
N ALA A 73 -5.51 6.19 14.64
CA ALA A 73 -5.29 7.42 15.41
C ALA A 73 -6.30 8.52 15.06
N VAL A 74 -6.74 8.60 13.80
CA VAL A 74 -7.69 9.63 13.34
C VAL A 74 -9.15 9.24 13.64
N PHE A 75 -9.53 7.97 13.43
CA PHE A 75 -10.93 7.55 13.51
C PHE A 75 -11.26 6.65 14.70
N GLY A 76 -10.25 6.18 15.45
CA GLY A 76 -10.39 5.30 16.60
C GLY A 76 -10.26 3.81 16.27
N TRP A 77 -10.32 2.98 17.32
CA TRP A 77 -10.28 1.51 17.25
C TRP A 77 -11.62 0.93 16.82
N ASN A 78 -11.99 1.18 15.57
CA ASN A 78 -13.24 0.73 14.97
C ASN A 78 -13.04 0.41 13.48
N PRO A 79 -14.02 -0.22 12.81
CA PRO A 79 -13.89 -0.63 11.41
C PRO A 79 -13.45 0.49 10.45
N LEU A 80 -13.91 1.73 10.69
CA LEU A 80 -13.51 2.88 9.89
C LEU A 80 -12.02 3.19 10.05
N GLY A 81 -11.52 3.24 11.29
CA GLY A 81 -10.08 3.45 11.55
C GLY A 81 -9.19 2.37 10.95
N TYR A 82 -9.63 1.11 10.97
CA TYR A 82 -8.87 -0.01 10.42
C TYR A 82 -8.75 0.04 8.89
N LYS A 83 -9.78 0.56 8.22
CA LYS A 83 -9.90 0.58 6.75
C LYS A 83 -9.50 1.91 6.11
N PHE A 84 -9.44 2.98 6.90
CA PHE A 84 -9.26 4.34 6.39
C PHE A 84 -8.05 4.48 5.46
N SER A 85 -6.90 3.96 5.87
CA SER A 85 -5.67 4.09 5.06
C SER A 85 -5.79 3.35 3.73
N SER A 86 -6.40 2.16 3.70
CA SER A 86 -6.65 1.41 2.45
C SER A 86 -7.57 2.19 1.50
N ILE A 87 -8.64 2.80 2.04
CA ILE A 87 -9.60 3.62 1.28
C ILE A 87 -8.95 4.90 0.75
N LEU A 88 -8.15 5.56 1.58
CA LEU A 88 -7.42 6.77 1.21
C LEU A 88 -6.48 6.49 0.04
N PHE A 89 -5.63 5.47 0.15
CA PHE A 89 -4.69 5.13 -0.92
C PHE A 89 -5.37 4.58 -2.18
N ASP A 90 -6.49 3.89 -2.07
CA ASP A 90 -7.29 3.47 -3.25
C ASP A 90 -7.83 4.68 -4.01
N THR A 91 -8.29 5.71 -3.29
CA THR A 91 -8.75 6.98 -3.88
C THR A 91 -7.58 7.78 -4.47
N LEU A 92 -6.46 7.86 -3.76
CA LEU A 92 -5.25 8.53 -4.26
C LEU A 92 -4.67 7.83 -5.49
N LEU A 93 -4.80 6.50 -5.57
CA LEU A 93 -4.43 5.73 -6.75
C LEU A 93 -5.29 6.10 -7.96
N ALA A 94 -6.60 6.26 -7.80
CA ALA A 94 -7.47 6.75 -8.88
C ALA A 94 -7.02 8.13 -9.41
N LEU A 95 -6.78 9.08 -8.49
CA LEU A 95 -6.25 10.41 -8.84
C LEU A 95 -4.88 10.32 -9.52
N LEU A 96 -4.01 9.44 -9.03
CA LEU A 96 -2.70 9.22 -9.62
C LEU A 96 -2.81 8.66 -11.05
N LEU A 97 -3.72 7.72 -11.31
CA LEU A 97 -3.98 7.18 -12.65
C LEU A 97 -4.43 8.29 -13.61
N TYR A 98 -5.37 9.15 -13.18
CA TYR A 98 -5.75 10.34 -13.93
C TYR A 98 -4.52 11.20 -14.26
N HIS A 99 -3.71 11.53 -13.25
CA HIS A 99 -2.52 12.37 -13.42
C HIS A 99 -1.49 11.77 -14.37
N VAL A 100 -1.22 10.47 -14.23
CA VAL A 100 -0.29 9.72 -15.10
C VAL A 100 -0.75 9.81 -16.54
N LEU A 101 -2.02 9.54 -16.83
CA LEU A 101 -2.57 9.61 -18.18
C LEU A 101 -2.48 11.03 -18.76
N LYS A 102 -2.84 12.05 -17.97
CA LYS A 102 -2.67 13.45 -18.39
C LYS A 102 -1.21 13.78 -18.73
N SER A 103 -0.28 13.26 -17.93
CA SER A 103 1.16 13.47 -18.14
C SER A 103 1.73 12.77 -19.38
N LEU A 104 0.99 11.80 -19.94
CA LEU A 104 1.28 11.07 -21.16
C LEU A 104 0.56 11.67 -22.39
N GLY A 105 -0.18 12.77 -22.21
CA GLY A 105 -0.90 13.45 -23.29
C GLY A 105 -2.27 12.85 -23.60
N VAL A 106 -2.79 11.95 -22.75
CA VAL A 106 -4.14 11.39 -22.92
C VAL A 106 -5.18 12.49 -22.70
N GLY A 107 -6.20 12.50 -23.58
CA GLY A 107 -7.28 13.47 -23.53
C GLY A 107 -8.11 13.38 -22.26
N GLU A 108 -8.65 14.52 -21.82
CA GLU A 108 -9.38 14.68 -20.55
C GLU A 108 -10.45 13.60 -20.33
N LYS A 109 -11.31 13.39 -21.33
CA LYS A 109 -12.41 12.42 -21.27
C LYS A 109 -11.92 11.00 -20.95
N HIS A 110 -10.83 10.56 -21.56
CA HIS A 110 -10.29 9.21 -21.35
C HIS A 110 -9.58 9.09 -20.00
N SER A 111 -8.87 10.14 -19.56
CA SER A 111 -8.28 10.18 -18.22
C SER A 111 -9.35 10.10 -17.12
N LEU A 112 -10.44 10.87 -17.26
CA LEU A 112 -11.58 10.83 -16.34
C LEU A 112 -12.30 9.49 -16.37
N LEU A 113 -12.42 8.87 -17.56
CA LEU A 113 -13.04 7.56 -17.69
C LEU A 113 -12.24 6.48 -16.93
N VAL A 114 -10.92 6.46 -17.05
CA VAL A 114 -10.08 5.49 -16.32
C VAL A 114 -10.16 5.71 -14.81
N GLU A 115 -10.12 6.97 -14.37
CA GLU A 115 -10.32 7.33 -12.96
C GLU A 115 -11.67 6.86 -12.44
N ALA A 116 -12.76 7.14 -13.18
CA ALA A 116 -14.11 6.69 -12.82
C ALA A 116 -14.21 5.16 -12.78
N ILE A 117 -13.66 4.47 -13.78
CA ILE A 117 -13.64 3.00 -13.81
C ILE A 117 -12.93 2.46 -12.56
N TRP A 118 -11.80 3.04 -12.14
CA TRP A 118 -11.13 2.62 -10.92
C TRP A 118 -11.95 2.94 -9.66
N CYS A 119 -12.41 4.19 -9.53
CA CYS A 119 -13.22 4.64 -8.39
C CYS A 119 -14.49 3.80 -8.20
N PHE A 120 -15.14 3.37 -9.28
CA PHE A 120 -16.40 2.63 -9.22
C PHE A 120 -16.25 1.14 -9.55
N ASN A 121 -15.02 0.62 -9.59
CA ASN A 121 -14.76 -0.80 -9.74
C ASN A 121 -15.24 -1.55 -8.47
N PRO A 122 -16.24 -2.45 -8.57
CA PRO A 122 -16.75 -3.19 -7.41
C PRO A 122 -15.66 -3.97 -6.68
N LEU A 123 -14.65 -4.49 -7.39
CA LEU A 123 -13.55 -5.23 -6.79
C LEU A 123 -12.62 -4.32 -5.98
N ALA A 124 -12.32 -3.11 -6.47
CA ALA A 124 -11.47 -2.16 -5.74
C ALA A 124 -12.18 -1.63 -4.49
N ILE A 125 -13.48 -1.36 -4.61
CA ILE A 125 -14.34 -0.98 -3.47
C ILE A 125 -14.40 -2.12 -2.46
N ALA A 126 -14.69 -3.36 -2.88
CA ALA A 126 -14.77 -4.49 -1.98
C ALA A 126 -13.42 -4.74 -1.28
N ALA A 127 -12.31 -4.68 -2.01
CA ALA A 127 -10.98 -4.85 -1.44
C ALA A 127 -10.73 -3.83 -0.32
N SER A 128 -10.82 -2.53 -0.61
CA SER A 128 -10.43 -1.48 0.35
C SER A 128 -11.48 -1.20 1.43
N ALA A 129 -12.77 -1.14 1.08
CA ALA A 129 -13.84 -0.70 1.98
C ALA A 129 -14.62 -1.85 2.64
N TRP A 130 -14.84 -2.97 1.94
CA TRP A 130 -15.55 -4.11 2.52
C TRP A 130 -14.60 -4.96 3.38
N TYR A 131 -13.51 -5.45 2.77
CA TYR A 131 -12.55 -6.34 3.42
C TYR A 131 -11.41 -5.60 4.14
N GLY A 132 -11.12 -4.35 3.78
CA GLY A 132 -9.98 -3.61 4.34
C GLY A 132 -8.61 -4.07 3.82
N LEU A 133 -8.58 -4.82 2.72
CA LEU A 133 -7.36 -5.17 2.01
C LEU A 133 -6.62 -3.89 1.59
N PHE A 134 -5.31 -3.93 1.71
CA PHE A 134 -4.45 -2.75 1.58
C PHE A 134 -3.61 -2.76 0.31
N ASP A 135 -3.92 -3.63 -0.66
CA ASP A 135 -3.20 -3.76 -1.94
C ASP A 135 -3.11 -2.46 -2.74
N SER A 136 -4.05 -1.54 -2.54
CA SER A 136 -4.02 -0.19 -3.11
C SER A 136 -2.80 0.63 -2.68
N ILE A 137 -2.30 0.45 -1.45
CA ILE A 137 -1.15 1.18 -0.89
C ILE A 137 0.16 0.85 -1.64
N PRO A 138 0.64 -0.41 -1.70
CA PRO A 138 1.84 -0.74 -2.46
C PRO A 138 1.64 -0.46 -3.96
N THR A 139 0.42 -0.59 -4.49
CA THR A 139 0.11 -0.27 -5.89
C THR A 139 0.28 1.21 -6.18
N PHE A 140 -0.20 2.09 -5.30
CA PHE A 140 0.02 3.53 -5.39
C PHE A 140 1.50 3.87 -5.45
N PHE A 141 2.30 3.30 -4.53
CA PHE A 141 3.73 3.54 -4.50
C PHE A 141 4.44 3.03 -5.77
N VAL A 142 4.05 1.87 -6.29
CA VAL A 142 4.55 1.33 -7.57
C VAL A 142 4.23 2.25 -8.74
N VAL A 143 2.96 2.66 -8.89
CA VAL A 143 2.54 3.53 -10.00
C VAL A 143 3.26 4.87 -9.91
N LEU A 144 3.44 5.42 -8.71
CA LEU A 144 4.16 6.66 -8.49
C LEU A 144 5.65 6.52 -8.81
N ALA A 145 6.28 5.41 -8.42
CA ALA A 145 7.68 5.12 -8.76
C ALA A 145 7.88 5.08 -10.28
N ILE A 146 7.06 4.31 -10.99
CA ILE A 146 7.11 4.23 -12.46
C ILE A 146 6.86 5.59 -13.11
N HIS A 147 5.91 6.37 -12.60
CA HIS A 147 5.63 7.70 -13.10
C HIS A 147 6.83 8.65 -12.94
N LEU A 148 7.49 8.62 -11.78
CA LEU A 148 8.70 9.41 -11.52
C LEU A 148 9.86 8.98 -12.41
N LEU A 149 10.03 7.68 -12.60
CA LEU A 149 11.04 7.12 -13.50
C LEU A 149 10.84 7.59 -14.94
N ASN A 150 9.60 7.60 -15.43
CA ASN A 150 9.23 8.14 -16.75
C ASN A 150 9.53 9.65 -16.88
N LYS A 151 9.66 10.37 -15.77
CA LYS A 151 10.07 11.79 -15.73
C LYS A 151 11.58 11.95 -15.46
N SER A 152 12.38 10.89 -15.61
CA SER A 152 13.82 10.87 -15.32
C SER A 152 14.14 11.32 -13.89
N ARG A 153 13.31 10.90 -12.92
CA ARG A 153 13.51 11.14 -11.49
C ARG A 153 13.81 9.81 -10.80
N GLU A 154 15.00 9.28 -11.03
CA GLU A 154 15.40 7.94 -10.58
C GLU A 154 15.44 7.82 -9.05
N TYR A 155 15.97 8.83 -8.34
CA TYR A 155 16.12 8.78 -6.88
C TYR A 155 14.80 8.77 -6.10
N PRO A 156 13.82 9.66 -6.35
CA PRO A 156 12.53 9.52 -5.69
C PRO A 156 11.78 8.27 -6.16
N SER A 157 11.99 7.81 -7.40
CA SER A 157 11.42 6.53 -7.86
C SER A 157 11.92 5.35 -7.01
N SER A 158 13.21 5.27 -6.67
CA SER A 158 13.73 4.19 -5.83
C SER A 158 13.14 4.20 -4.42
N VAL A 159 12.97 5.38 -3.84
CA VAL A 159 12.30 5.54 -2.53
C VAL A 159 10.86 5.04 -2.59
N PHE A 160 10.07 5.45 -3.58
CA PHE A 160 8.68 4.99 -3.67
C PHE A 160 8.58 3.49 -3.98
N LEU A 161 9.48 2.93 -4.80
CA LEU A 161 9.51 1.47 -4.98
C LEU A 161 9.83 0.75 -3.66
N ALA A 162 10.77 1.27 -2.86
CA ALA A 162 11.09 0.74 -1.54
C ALA A 162 9.89 0.82 -0.58
N LEU A 163 9.15 1.94 -0.56
CA LEU A 163 7.92 2.07 0.23
C LEU A 163 6.85 1.05 -0.19
N GLY A 164 6.75 0.75 -1.48
CA GLY A 164 5.92 -0.35 -1.98
C GLY A 164 6.31 -1.68 -1.38
N VAL A 165 7.60 -2.05 -1.45
CA VAL A 165 8.15 -3.30 -0.88
C VAL A 165 7.94 -3.38 0.63
N LEU A 166 8.19 -2.27 1.33
CA LEU A 166 8.02 -2.14 2.77
C LEU A 166 6.56 -2.21 3.22
N THR A 167 5.61 -2.11 2.29
CA THR A 167 4.17 -2.31 2.55
C THR A 167 3.76 -3.75 2.25
N LYS A 168 4.21 -4.31 1.11
CA LYS A 168 3.95 -5.69 0.68
C LYS A 168 5.08 -6.14 -0.24
N VAL A 169 5.45 -7.41 -0.24
CA VAL A 169 6.68 -7.87 -0.92
C VAL A 169 6.61 -7.82 -2.46
N PHE A 170 5.42 -7.92 -3.08
CA PHE A 170 5.28 -8.06 -4.54
C PHE A 170 5.95 -6.97 -5.40
N PRO A 171 6.01 -5.67 -5.02
CA PRO A 171 6.68 -4.63 -5.79
C PRO A 171 8.16 -4.91 -6.05
N LEU A 172 8.81 -5.77 -5.26
CA LEU A 172 10.21 -6.15 -5.44
C LEU A 172 10.45 -6.75 -6.83
N ILE A 173 9.45 -7.41 -7.42
CA ILE A 173 9.53 -7.98 -8.77
C ILE A 173 9.81 -6.90 -9.85
N LEU A 174 9.50 -5.64 -9.56
CA LEU A 174 9.73 -4.53 -10.49
C LEU A 174 11.13 -3.92 -10.37
N LEU A 175 11.94 -4.31 -9.38
CA LEU A 175 13.30 -3.81 -9.25
C LEU A 175 14.13 -4.12 -10.52
N PRO A 176 14.20 -5.35 -11.06
CA PRO A 176 14.90 -5.61 -12.32
C PRO A 176 14.38 -4.76 -13.49
N THR A 177 13.05 -4.60 -13.61
CA THR A 177 12.42 -3.82 -14.69
C THR A 177 12.77 -2.33 -14.60
N THR A 178 12.76 -1.75 -13.39
CA THR A 178 13.14 -0.35 -13.19
C THR A 178 14.62 -0.11 -13.47
N LEU A 179 15.50 -1.02 -13.08
CA LEU A 179 16.94 -0.95 -13.41
C LEU A 179 17.19 -1.07 -14.92
N LEU A 180 16.48 -1.99 -15.59
CA LEU A 180 16.56 -2.13 -17.05
C LEU A 180 16.06 -0.86 -17.77
N ALA A 181 14.99 -0.23 -17.29
CA ALA A 181 14.50 1.03 -17.83
C ALA A 181 15.57 2.15 -17.71
N ILE A 182 16.31 2.22 -16.60
CA ILE A 182 17.41 3.18 -16.45
C ILE A 182 18.56 2.84 -17.42
N ALA A 183 18.94 1.57 -17.54
CA ALA A 183 20.02 1.10 -18.40
C ALA A 183 19.76 1.40 -19.89
N THR A 184 18.51 1.26 -20.31
CA THR A 184 18.06 1.48 -21.70
C THR A 184 17.68 2.93 -21.99
N SER A 185 17.57 3.79 -20.97
CA SER A 185 17.27 5.22 -21.15
C SER A 185 18.33 5.95 -21.98
N ARG A 186 17.98 7.08 -22.59
CA ARG A 186 18.94 7.95 -23.32
C ARG A 186 19.75 8.87 -22.39
N ASN A 187 19.64 8.68 -21.07
CA ASN A 187 20.29 9.53 -20.08
C ASN A 187 21.80 9.28 -20.01
N VAL A 188 22.58 10.32 -19.72
CA VAL A 188 24.00 10.20 -19.37
C VAL A 188 24.16 9.68 -17.94
N GLY A 189 25.31 9.05 -17.63
CA GLY A 189 25.60 8.57 -16.28
C GLY A 189 24.74 7.39 -15.81
N LYS A 190 24.31 6.50 -16.71
CA LYS A 190 23.39 5.40 -16.37
C LYS A 190 23.91 4.49 -15.26
N ALA A 191 25.20 4.16 -15.28
CA ALA A 191 25.82 3.30 -14.27
C ALA A 191 25.76 3.92 -12.87
N SER A 192 26.08 5.20 -12.73
CA SER A 192 26.00 5.90 -11.43
C SER A 192 24.55 6.06 -10.96
N LYS A 193 23.61 6.31 -11.88
CA LYS A 193 22.18 6.33 -11.57
C LYS A 193 21.66 4.98 -11.08
N ILE A 194 22.04 3.88 -11.74
CA ILE A 194 21.70 2.51 -11.33
C ILE A 194 22.25 2.22 -9.94
N LEU A 195 23.54 2.51 -9.72
CA LEU A 195 24.18 2.29 -8.42
C LEU A 195 23.49 3.10 -7.31
N ALA A 196 23.23 4.39 -7.54
CA ALA A 196 22.51 5.23 -6.61
C ALA A 196 21.08 4.75 -6.36
N TYR A 197 20.37 4.28 -7.40
CA TYR A 197 19.02 3.72 -7.28
C TYR A 197 19.01 2.52 -6.34
N ILE A 198 19.94 1.57 -6.55
CA ILE A 198 20.09 0.37 -5.71
C ILE A 198 20.44 0.74 -4.28
N ILE A 199 21.40 1.65 -4.07
CA ILE A 199 21.82 2.08 -2.74
C ILE A 199 20.66 2.74 -2.00
N ILE A 200 19.96 3.69 -2.62
CA ILE A 200 18.84 4.40 -1.99
C ILE A 200 17.68 3.43 -1.69
N PHE A 201 17.35 2.54 -2.63
CA PHE A 201 16.33 1.52 -2.43
C PHE A 201 16.68 0.60 -1.26
N ALA A 202 17.90 0.03 -1.27
CA ALA A 202 18.37 -0.89 -0.24
C ALA A 202 18.45 -0.19 1.11
N PHE A 203 18.97 1.03 1.17
CA PHE A 203 19.04 1.82 2.40
C PHE A 203 17.64 2.09 2.97
N ALA A 204 16.68 2.51 2.14
CA ALA A 204 15.32 2.75 2.58
C ALA A 204 14.66 1.47 3.15
N VAL A 205 14.81 0.33 2.47
CA VAL A 205 14.30 -0.96 2.95
C VAL A 205 14.98 -1.35 4.27
N LEU A 206 16.32 -1.37 4.29
CA LEU A 206 17.08 -1.83 5.44
C LEU A 206 16.85 -0.98 6.68
N VAL A 207 16.76 0.35 6.55
CA VAL A 207 16.53 1.24 7.70
C VAL A 207 15.18 0.95 8.33
N VAL A 208 14.11 0.86 7.52
CA VAL A 208 12.76 0.64 8.05
C VAL A 208 12.62 -0.77 8.62
N GLU A 209 13.13 -1.79 7.93
CA GLU A 209 13.13 -3.18 8.43
C GLU A 209 13.94 -3.33 9.71
N ALA A 210 15.13 -2.73 9.77
CA ALA A 210 15.96 -2.79 10.97
C ALA A 210 15.25 -2.14 12.16
N VAL A 211 14.71 -0.93 11.99
CA VAL A 211 14.00 -0.22 13.07
C VAL A 211 12.79 -1.03 13.55
N ALA A 212 11.98 -1.57 12.64
CA ALA A 212 10.78 -2.31 13.01
C ALA A 212 11.06 -3.70 13.55
N SER A 213 12.17 -4.35 13.17
CA SER A 213 12.46 -5.74 13.53
C SER A 213 13.51 -5.90 14.63
N PHE A 214 14.30 -4.88 14.96
CA PHE A 214 15.47 -4.99 15.84
C PHE A 214 15.19 -5.66 17.20
N LYS A 215 14.06 -5.33 17.84
CA LYS A 215 13.69 -5.89 19.16
C LYS A 215 13.29 -7.36 19.13
N CYS A 216 12.80 -7.86 17.99
CA CYS A 216 12.28 -9.21 17.83
C CYS A 216 12.59 -9.75 16.43
N VAL A 217 13.89 -9.78 16.09
CA VAL A 217 14.38 -10.19 14.77
C VAL A 217 13.95 -11.62 14.44
N ASN A 218 14.04 -12.53 15.41
CA ASN A 218 13.64 -13.93 15.20
C ASN A 218 12.16 -14.03 14.85
N SER A 219 11.27 -13.39 15.63
CA SER A 219 9.83 -13.39 15.37
C SER A 219 9.48 -12.71 14.05
N SER A 220 10.16 -11.61 13.70
CA SER A 220 9.97 -10.94 12.41
C SER A 220 10.34 -11.86 11.24
N PHE A 221 11.51 -12.51 11.32
CA PHE A 221 11.99 -13.43 10.30
C PHE A 221 11.07 -14.65 10.17
N GLU A 222 10.71 -15.29 11.28
CA GLU A 222 9.82 -16.45 11.31
C GLU A 222 8.44 -16.10 10.75
N ASN A 223 7.78 -15.04 11.21
CA ASN A 223 6.44 -14.67 10.76
C ASN A 223 6.41 -14.39 9.25
N GLN A 224 7.37 -13.62 8.74
CA GLN A 224 7.39 -13.23 7.32
C GLN A 224 7.77 -14.40 6.41
N ILE A 225 8.73 -15.24 6.80
CA ILE A 225 9.19 -16.36 5.95
C ILE A 225 8.26 -17.56 6.03
N MET A 226 7.83 -17.95 7.23
CA MET A 226 6.95 -19.11 7.41
C MET A 226 5.61 -18.88 6.72
N PHE A 227 5.11 -17.65 6.68
CA PHE A 227 3.92 -17.33 5.90
C PHE A 227 4.05 -17.67 4.39
N HIS A 228 5.26 -17.55 3.84
CA HIS A 228 5.54 -17.84 2.42
C HIS A 228 5.95 -19.28 2.15
N ILE A 229 6.57 -19.97 3.12
CA ILE A 229 7.06 -21.36 2.97
C ILE A 229 6.03 -22.38 3.44
N SER A 230 5.35 -22.13 4.56
CA SER A 230 4.34 -23.00 5.15
C SER A 230 2.98 -22.30 5.16
N ARG A 231 2.28 -22.35 4.02
CA ARG A 231 0.86 -21.99 4.00
C ARG A 231 0.04 -23.12 4.63
N GLU A 232 -0.02 -23.12 5.96
CA GLU A 232 -0.97 -23.97 6.70
C GLU A 232 -2.41 -23.53 6.42
N ASP A 233 -2.61 -22.24 6.12
CA ASP A 233 -3.90 -21.65 5.79
C ASP A 233 -4.19 -21.74 4.28
N LYS A 234 -5.09 -22.67 3.93
CA LYS A 234 -5.64 -22.80 2.57
C LYS A 234 -6.50 -21.59 2.27
N GLY A 235 -6.06 -20.78 1.29
CA GLY A 235 -6.76 -19.58 0.84
C GLY A 235 -8.23 -19.85 0.46
N LEU A 236 -9.07 -18.82 0.58
CA LEU A 236 -10.51 -18.82 0.27
C LEU A 236 -11.25 -20.09 0.74
N SER A 237 -10.89 -20.64 1.91
CA SER A 237 -11.72 -21.66 2.55
C SER A 237 -13.06 -21.02 2.94
N PRO A 238 -14.21 -21.56 2.50
CA PRO A 238 -15.53 -21.08 2.94
C PRO A 238 -15.79 -21.34 4.43
N ILE A 239 -14.88 -22.04 5.11
CA ILE A 239 -14.94 -22.34 6.54
C ILE A 239 -13.73 -21.67 7.19
N PRO A 240 -13.91 -20.64 8.04
CA PRO A 240 -12.83 -20.09 8.84
C PRO A 240 -12.36 -21.14 9.85
N GLN A 241 -11.18 -21.73 9.64
CA GLN A 241 -10.53 -22.56 10.66
C GLN A 241 -9.47 -21.74 11.38
N TYR A 242 -9.49 -21.82 12.71
CA TYR A 242 -8.53 -21.28 13.69
C TYR A 242 -7.18 -20.77 13.14
N PRO A 243 -6.74 -19.54 13.48
CA PRO A 243 -7.11 -18.78 14.68
C PRO A 243 -8.22 -17.74 14.45
N TYR A 244 -8.89 -17.79 13.30
CA TYR A 244 -9.89 -16.82 12.87
C TYR A 244 -11.10 -16.63 13.80
N SER A 245 -11.48 -17.66 14.58
CA SER A 245 -12.60 -17.59 15.54
C SER A 245 -12.28 -16.85 16.83
N GLN A 246 -11.02 -16.88 17.31
CA GLN A 246 -10.65 -16.24 18.58
C GLN A 246 -10.52 -14.72 18.47
N ILE A 247 -10.10 -14.22 17.30
CA ILE A 247 -9.98 -12.78 17.06
C ILE A 247 -11.37 -12.15 16.90
N ALA A 248 -12.32 -12.86 16.31
CA ALA A 248 -13.71 -12.41 16.19
C ALA A 248 -14.42 -12.32 17.56
N SER A 249 -14.04 -13.15 18.54
CA SER A 249 -14.61 -13.11 19.90
C SER A 249 -14.00 -12.06 20.83
N ALA A 250 -12.93 -11.39 20.41
CA ALA A 250 -12.20 -10.38 21.19
C ALA A 250 -12.50 -8.93 20.75
N LEU A 251 -13.44 -8.76 19.82
CA LEU A 251 -14.07 -7.49 19.42
C LEU A 251 -15.47 -7.38 20.02
#